data_AF-A0A2V7IZD2-F1
#
_entry.id   AF-A0A2V7IZD2-F1
#
_cell.length_a   1.000
_cell.length_b   1.000
_cell.length_c   1.000
_cell.angle_alpha   90.00
_cell.angle_beta   90.00
_cell.angle_gamma   90.00
#
_symmetry.space_group_name_H-M   'P 1'
#
loop_
_entity.id
_entity.type
_entity.pdbx_description
1 polymer ?
#
loop_
_entity_poly.entity_id
_entity_poly.type
_entity_poly.pdbx_seq_one_letter_code
_entity_poly.pdbx_strand_id
1 'polypeptide(L)'
;NTFIDYGSAEGYFKGTAYGDTVRRDLLSAARISAVPGNEQPLIDKPVEQHDLAWAAYQKPALMLMVLRDAVLGKETFERAMREYVRRWTFRHPQPADFFRTIENVSGKDLDWFWREWVYTTARLDQAVDSVSVAGDTTFIHLSNRGEMLLPVTLELRYADGTTETRDYPIEMWNLGSRFTARVRTAKAVVGVVVDPQRVYPDVERGNNRWAK
;
A
#
# COMPACT_ATOMS: atom_id res chain seq x y z
N ASN A 1 -5.17 16.83 -11.26
CA ASN A 1 -4.29 16.37 -10.16
C ASN A 1 -4.38 14.87 -10.25
N THR A 2 -3.29 14.18 -10.56
CA THR A 2 -3.30 12.77 -10.96
C THR A 2 -4.13 11.90 -10.00
N PHE A 3 -3.95 12.02 -8.69
CA PHE A 3 -4.76 11.29 -7.70
C PHE A 3 -6.27 11.52 -7.84
N ILE A 4 -6.68 12.78 -7.99
CA ILE A 4 -8.08 13.19 -8.19
C ILE A 4 -8.59 12.72 -9.55
N ASP A 5 -7.75 12.76 -10.58
CA ASP A 5 -8.12 12.37 -11.94
C ASP A 5 -8.42 10.86 -11.99
N TYR A 6 -7.59 10.03 -11.35
CA TYR A 6 -7.84 8.59 -11.18
C TYR A 6 -9.09 8.31 -10.34
N GLY A 7 -9.27 9.01 -9.21
CA GLY A 7 -10.47 8.85 -8.38
C GLY A 7 -11.77 9.25 -9.11
N SER A 8 -11.70 10.30 -9.92
CA SER A 8 -12.82 10.75 -10.76
C SER A 8 -13.15 9.72 -11.84
N ALA A 9 -12.13 9.19 -12.53
CA ALA A 9 -12.31 8.17 -13.54
C ALA A 9 -12.92 6.89 -12.96
N GLU A 10 -12.42 6.40 -11.82
CA GLU A 10 -13.00 5.26 -11.13
C GLU A 10 -14.48 5.48 -10.79
N GLY A 11 -14.83 6.66 -10.26
CA GLY A 11 -16.21 7.00 -9.93
C GLY A 11 -17.12 7.09 -11.17
N TYR A 12 -16.64 7.70 -12.25
CA TYR A 12 -17.39 7.89 -13.49
C TYR A 12 -17.65 6.56 -14.21
N PHE A 13 -16.65 5.68 -14.25
CA PHE A 13 -16.72 4.38 -14.94
C PHE A 13 -17.10 3.21 -14.02
N LYS A 14 -17.63 3.49 -12.82
CA LYS A 14 -18.00 2.47 -11.84
C LYS A 14 -18.97 1.45 -12.43
N GLY A 15 -18.66 0.17 -12.25
CA GLY A 15 -19.47 -0.95 -12.76
C GLY A 15 -19.18 -1.32 -14.21
N THR A 16 -18.17 -0.71 -14.83
CA THR A 16 -17.65 -1.11 -16.15
C THR A 16 -16.31 -1.81 -16.01
N ALA A 17 -15.93 -2.59 -17.03
CA ALA A 17 -14.63 -3.25 -17.08
C ALA A 17 -13.45 -2.26 -16.99
N TYR A 18 -13.60 -1.04 -17.50
CA TYR A 18 -12.57 -0.01 -17.41
C TYR A 18 -12.46 0.56 -15.98
N GLY A 19 -13.59 0.80 -15.30
CA GLY A 19 -13.58 1.26 -13.91
C GLY A 19 -12.77 0.34 -12.98
N ASP A 20 -12.83 -0.96 -13.22
CA ASP A 20 -12.09 -1.98 -12.46
C ASP A 20 -10.57 -1.97 -12.71
N THR A 21 -10.10 -1.31 -13.79
CA THR A 21 -8.68 -1.23 -14.16
C THR A 21 -8.03 0.09 -13.80
N VAL A 22 -8.79 1.18 -13.63
CA VAL A 22 -8.26 2.54 -13.41
C VAL A 22 -7.15 2.59 -12.34
N ARG A 23 -7.36 1.92 -11.19
CA ARG A 23 -6.34 1.91 -10.11
C ARG A 23 -5.11 1.06 -10.43
N ARG A 24 -5.26 0.04 -11.28
CA ARG A 24 -4.16 -0.85 -11.69
C ARG A 24 -3.18 -0.15 -12.63
N ASP A 25 -3.60 0.93 -13.28
CA ASP A 25 -2.72 1.72 -14.14
C ASP A 25 -1.59 2.39 -13.35
N LEU A 26 -1.87 2.91 -12.15
CA LEU A 26 -0.83 3.46 -11.26
C LEU A 26 0.18 2.39 -10.81
N LEU A 27 -0.29 1.16 -10.56
CA LEU A 27 0.58 0.04 -10.23
C LEU A 27 1.41 -0.41 -11.43
N SER A 28 0.84 -0.32 -12.64
CA SER A 28 1.57 -0.62 -13.87
C SER A 28 2.65 0.43 -14.14
N ALA A 29 2.35 1.71 -13.92
CA ALA A 29 3.32 2.80 -13.98
C ALA A 29 4.47 2.60 -12.97
N ALA A 30 4.14 2.17 -11.74
CA ALA A 30 5.15 1.83 -10.73
C ALA A 30 6.08 0.74 -11.21
N ARG A 31 5.56 -0.33 -11.80
CA ARG A 31 6.39 -1.44 -12.32
C ARG A 31 7.37 -0.99 -13.42
N ILE A 32 6.99 -0.02 -14.23
CA ILE A 32 7.82 0.49 -15.33
C ILE A 32 8.87 1.48 -14.84
N SER A 33 8.55 2.27 -13.81
CA SER A 33 9.36 3.41 -13.38
C SER A 33 10.19 3.12 -12.13
N ALA A 34 9.77 2.17 -11.29
CA ALA A 34 10.48 1.72 -10.08
C ALA A 34 11.55 0.67 -10.42
N VAL A 35 12.47 1.04 -11.32
CA VAL A 35 13.54 0.16 -11.82
C VAL A 35 14.77 0.29 -10.92
N PRO A 36 15.29 -0.82 -10.36
CA PRO A 36 16.43 -0.79 -9.45
C PRO A 36 17.63 -0.05 -10.07
N GLY A 37 18.17 0.92 -9.32
CA GLY A 37 19.31 1.73 -9.76
C GLY A 37 18.95 2.95 -10.63
N ASN A 38 17.69 3.09 -11.06
CA ASN A 38 17.21 4.27 -11.79
C ASN A 38 16.18 5.08 -10.98
N GLU A 39 15.76 4.59 -9.83
CA GLU A 39 14.81 5.24 -8.94
C GLU A 39 15.39 6.48 -8.25
N GLN A 40 14.53 7.47 -8.01
CA GLN A 40 14.85 8.65 -7.24
C GLN A 40 13.83 8.91 -6.13
N PRO A 41 14.28 9.43 -4.97
CA PRO A 41 13.39 9.96 -3.94
C PRO A 41 12.49 11.08 -4.51
N LEU A 42 11.29 11.23 -3.97
CA LEU A 42 10.39 12.33 -4.37
C LEU A 42 10.93 13.70 -3.95
N ILE A 43 11.78 13.74 -2.93
CA ILE A 43 12.31 14.99 -2.37
C ILE A 43 13.39 15.63 -3.26
N ASP A 44 14.00 14.90 -4.19
CA ASP A 44 15.03 15.49 -5.07
C ASP A 44 14.44 16.62 -5.91
N LYS A 45 15.27 17.60 -6.26
CA LYS A 45 14.78 18.80 -6.97
C LYS A 45 14.21 18.39 -8.32
N PRO A 46 13.14 19.04 -8.80
CA PRO A 46 12.54 18.71 -10.10
C PRO A 46 13.55 18.70 -11.27
N VAL A 47 14.54 19.59 -11.24
CA VAL A 47 15.58 19.68 -12.29
C VAL A 47 16.61 18.55 -12.23
N GLU A 48 16.65 17.80 -11.12
CA GLU A 48 17.54 16.65 -10.90
C GLU A 48 16.81 15.32 -11.14
N GLN A 49 15.48 15.33 -11.35
CA GLN A 49 14.68 14.14 -11.61
C GLN A 49 14.80 13.71 -13.08
N HIS A 50 15.18 12.45 -13.31
CA HIS A 50 15.27 11.87 -14.66
C HIS A 50 13.89 11.55 -15.26
N ASP A 51 12.92 11.21 -14.42
CA ASP A 51 11.53 10.93 -14.82
C ASP A 51 10.56 11.77 -14.00
N LEU A 52 10.31 12.98 -14.49
CA LEU A 52 9.36 13.91 -13.88
C LEU A 52 7.90 13.44 -13.98
N ALA A 53 7.53 12.65 -15.00
CA ALA A 53 6.17 12.14 -15.13
C ALA A 53 5.87 11.16 -13.99
N TRP A 54 6.83 10.29 -13.68
CA TRP A 54 6.75 9.40 -12.54
C TRP A 54 6.84 10.17 -11.20
N ALA A 55 7.89 10.96 -11.00
CA ALA A 55 8.21 11.57 -9.72
C ALA A 55 7.21 12.67 -9.30
N ALA A 56 6.74 13.51 -10.23
CA ALA A 56 5.87 14.64 -9.89
C ALA A 56 4.36 14.30 -9.91
N TYR A 57 3.95 13.22 -10.60
CA TYR A 57 2.54 12.93 -10.85
C TYR A 57 2.13 11.53 -10.38
N GLN A 58 2.73 10.47 -10.93
CA GLN A 58 2.26 9.10 -10.72
C GLN A 58 2.63 8.54 -9.34
N LYS A 59 3.89 8.68 -8.91
CA LYS A 59 4.34 8.20 -7.59
C LYS A 59 3.62 8.92 -6.44
N PRO A 60 3.43 10.26 -6.45
CA PRO A 60 2.60 10.93 -5.45
C PRO A 60 1.14 10.48 -5.47
N ALA A 61 0.55 10.24 -6.65
CA ALA A 61 -0.82 9.75 -6.74
C ALA A 61 -0.98 8.36 -6.13
N LEU A 62 -0.02 7.47 -6.41
CA LEU A 62 0.04 6.14 -5.83
C LEU A 62 0.25 6.19 -4.31
N MET A 63 1.17 7.04 -3.82
CA MET A 63 1.38 7.28 -2.39
C MET A 63 0.07 7.69 -1.70
N LEU A 64 -0.66 8.67 -2.25
CA LEU A 64 -1.93 9.14 -1.69
C LEU A 64 -3.02 8.06 -1.73
N MET A 65 -3.04 7.21 -2.77
CA MET A 65 -3.95 6.06 -2.85
C MET A 65 -3.68 5.06 -1.73
N VAL A 66 -2.43 4.64 -1.53
CA VAL A 66 -2.05 3.71 -0.46
C VAL A 66 -2.36 4.32 0.91
N LEU A 67 -2.03 5.60 1.11
CA LEU A 67 -2.34 6.33 2.34
C LEU A 67 -3.84 6.33 2.65
N ARG A 68 -4.68 6.61 1.65
CA ARG A 68 -6.14 6.62 1.80
C ARG A 68 -6.71 5.22 2.05
N ASP A 69 -6.30 4.24 1.27
CA ASP A 69 -7.02 2.97 1.15
C ASP A 69 -6.50 1.90 2.11
N ALA A 70 -5.23 1.97 2.50
CA ALA A 70 -4.60 0.95 3.35
C ALA A 70 -4.12 1.47 4.72
N VAL A 71 -3.87 2.77 4.87
CA VAL A 71 -3.27 3.31 6.09
C VAL A 71 -4.28 4.08 6.96
N LEU A 72 -5.02 5.02 6.37
CA LEU A 72 -5.93 5.91 7.11
C LEU A 72 -7.40 5.52 7.00
N GLY A 73 -7.79 4.91 5.88
CA GLY A 73 -9.19 4.81 5.48
C GLY A 73 -9.72 6.12 4.87
N LYS A 74 -10.70 5.97 3.98
CA LYS A 74 -11.27 7.07 3.18
C LYS A 74 -11.76 8.26 4.02
N GLU A 75 -12.49 8.00 5.10
CA GLU A 75 -13.07 9.06 5.92
C GLU A 75 -12.01 9.93 6.60
N THR A 76 -11.05 9.30 7.28
CA THR A 76 -9.94 10.00 7.95
C THR A 76 -9.09 10.76 6.95
N PHE A 77 -8.77 10.14 5.82
CA PHE A 77 -8.02 10.79 4.75
C PHE A 77 -8.74 12.03 4.22
N GLU A 78 -10.03 11.94 3.91
CA GLU A 78 -10.79 13.08 3.41
C GLU A 78 -10.88 14.22 4.44
N ARG A 79 -11.08 13.88 5.73
CA ARG A 79 -11.07 14.86 6.81
C ARG A 79 -9.72 15.58 6.88
N ALA A 80 -8.63 14.82 6.79
CA ALA A 80 -7.26 15.36 6.81
C ALA A 80 -6.98 16.26 5.60
N MET A 81 -7.41 15.85 4.39
CA MET A 81 -7.26 16.66 3.17
C MET A 81 -8.06 17.96 3.24
N ARG A 82 -9.30 17.93 3.74
CA ARG A 82 -10.12 19.15 3.93
C ARG A 82 -9.46 20.12 4.91
N GLU A 83 -8.92 19.59 6.01
CA GLU A 83 -8.21 20.41 7.00
C GLU A 83 -6.90 20.98 6.43
N TYR A 84 -6.15 20.21 5.65
CA TYR A 84 -4.97 20.70 4.93
C TYR A 84 -5.31 21.86 4.00
N VAL A 85 -6.33 21.70 3.15
CA VAL A 85 -6.80 22.80 2.29
C VAL A 85 -7.16 24.01 3.15
N ARG A 86 -7.99 23.83 4.19
CA ARG A 86 -8.42 24.94 5.07
C ARG A 86 -7.25 25.71 5.70
N ARG A 87 -6.20 25.00 6.17
CA ARG A 87 -5.02 25.62 6.81
C ARG A 87 -4.17 26.42 5.83
N TRP A 88 -4.09 25.96 4.58
CA TRP A 88 -3.14 26.43 3.59
C TRP A 88 -3.77 27.18 2.42
N THR A 89 -5.08 27.42 2.44
CA THR A 89 -5.74 28.31 1.48
C THR A 89 -5.02 29.67 1.47
N PHE A 90 -4.64 30.13 0.27
CA PHE A 90 -3.90 31.37 0.03
C PHE A 90 -2.49 31.42 0.64
N ARG A 91 -1.86 30.27 0.88
CA ARG A 91 -0.48 30.13 1.39
C ARG A 91 0.35 29.17 0.51
N HIS A 92 1.66 29.11 0.75
CA HIS A 92 2.59 28.24 0.03
C HIS A 92 3.14 27.14 0.96
N PRO A 93 2.40 26.03 1.14
CA PRO A 93 2.83 24.93 2.00
C PRO A 93 4.09 24.24 1.47
N GLN A 94 4.93 23.77 2.39
CA GLN A 94 6.03 22.85 2.12
C GLN A 94 5.60 21.40 2.42
N PRO A 95 6.35 20.37 2.00
CA PRO A 95 5.98 18.98 2.27
C PRO A 95 5.72 18.67 3.76
N ALA A 96 6.55 19.22 4.66
CA ALA A 96 6.39 19.03 6.11
C ALA A 96 5.05 19.57 6.64
N ASP A 97 4.48 20.59 6.02
CA ASP A 97 3.18 21.14 6.39
C ASP A 97 2.03 20.19 6.05
N PHE A 98 2.18 19.47 4.92
CA PHE A 98 1.26 18.41 4.54
C PHE A 98 1.35 17.24 5.52
N PHE A 99 2.54 16.69 5.74
CA PHE A 99 2.76 15.55 6.64
C PHE A 99 2.18 15.81 8.03
N ARG A 100 2.56 16.94 8.65
CA ARG A 100 2.04 17.35 9.95
C ARG A 100 0.53 17.51 9.97
N THR A 101 -0.09 18.00 8.89
CA THR A 101 -1.55 18.14 8.88
C THR A 101 -2.23 16.79 8.85
N ILE A 102 -1.73 15.85 8.04
CA ILE A 102 -2.28 14.49 7.95
C ILE A 102 -2.13 13.75 9.28
N GLU A 103 -0.95 13.78 9.90
CA GLU A 103 -0.70 13.16 11.20
C GLU A 103 -1.57 13.77 12.31
N ASN A 104 -1.64 15.10 12.40
CA ASN A 104 -2.45 15.77 13.41
C ASN A 104 -3.93 15.41 13.34
N VAL A 105 -4.49 15.26 12.13
CA VAL A 105 -5.92 14.95 11.95
C VAL A 105 -6.21 13.46 12.09
N SER A 106 -5.26 12.60 11.71
CA SER A 106 -5.40 11.14 11.82
C SER A 106 -5.08 10.62 13.22
N GLY A 107 -4.28 11.34 14.01
CA GLY A 107 -3.76 10.88 15.29
C GLY A 107 -2.78 9.72 15.17
N LYS A 108 -2.22 9.48 13.97
CA LYS A 108 -1.27 8.39 13.68
C LYS A 108 0.12 8.97 13.45
N ASP A 109 1.13 8.23 13.92
CA ASP A 109 2.51 8.43 13.51
C ASP A 109 2.70 7.83 12.10
N LEU A 110 3.11 8.67 11.14
CA LEU A 110 3.27 8.33 9.74
C LEU A 110 4.71 8.56 9.27
N ASP A 111 5.68 8.74 10.18
CA ASP A 111 7.08 8.98 9.84
C ASP A 111 7.65 7.87 8.95
N TRP A 112 7.31 6.61 9.25
CA TRP A 112 7.68 5.44 8.44
C TRP A 112 7.16 5.57 7.00
N PHE A 113 5.91 6.02 6.84
CA PHE A 113 5.27 6.15 5.54
C PHE A 113 5.91 7.28 4.73
N TRP A 114 6.11 8.47 5.32
CA TRP A 114 6.74 9.58 4.62
C TRP A 114 8.18 9.28 4.26
N ARG A 115 8.95 8.67 5.17
CA ARG A 115 10.33 8.26 4.92
C ARG A 115 10.43 7.38 3.68
N GLU A 116 9.65 6.30 3.64
CA GLU A 116 9.72 5.32 2.56
C GLU A 116 9.32 5.93 1.21
N TRP A 117 8.23 6.68 1.16
CA TRP A 117 7.72 7.22 -0.10
C TRP A 117 8.48 8.45 -0.61
N VAL A 118 8.86 9.36 0.29
CA VAL A 118 9.34 10.69 -0.08
C VAL A 118 10.85 10.77 -0.09
N TYR A 119 11.49 10.15 0.90
CA TYR A 119 12.92 10.33 1.17
C TYR A 119 13.79 9.16 0.73
N THR A 120 13.19 8.07 0.26
CA THR A 120 13.93 6.88 -0.17
C THR A 120 13.43 6.34 -1.52
N THR A 121 14.11 5.32 -2.00
CA THR A 121 13.71 4.47 -3.14
C THR A 121 13.28 3.09 -2.64
N ALA A 122 12.72 3.01 -1.42
CA ALA A 122 12.30 1.76 -0.83
C ALA A 122 11.23 1.09 -1.69
N ARG A 123 11.34 -0.24 -1.84
CA ARG A 123 10.42 -1.07 -2.61
C ARG A 123 9.77 -2.10 -1.69
N LEU A 124 8.52 -2.44 -1.97
CA LEU A 124 7.74 -3.44 -1.25
C LEU A 124 7.91 -4.82 -1.90
N ASP A 125 8.14 -5.85 -1.10
CA ASP A 125 8.12 -7.26 -1.54
C ASP A 125 7.59 -8.11 -0.37
N GLN A 126 6.27 -8.30 -0.30
CA GLN A 126 5.60 -9.06 0.75
C GLN A 126 5.26 -10.47 0.27
N ALA A 127 5.85 -11.46 0.91
CA ALA A 127 5.72 -12.86 0.50
C ALA A 127 4.92 -13.70 1.50
N VAL A 128 4.22 -14.71 0.97
CA VAL A 128 3.78 -15.88 1.75
C VAL A 128 4.85 -16.96 1.59
N ASP A 129 5.69 -17.14 2.60
CA ASP A 129 6.82 -18.07 2.55
C ASP A 129 6.36 -19.52 2.64
N SER A 130 5.45 -19.81 3.57
CA SER A 130 4.88 -21.15 3.76
C SER A 130 3.65 -21.12 4.66
N VAL A 131 2.88 -22.20 4.59
CA VAL A 131 1.76 -22.46 5.50
C VAL A 131 1.98 -23.82 6.16
N SER A 132 1.91 -23.86 7.48
CA SER A 132 2.01 -25.07 8.28
C SER A 132 0.82 -25.22 9.22
N VAL A 133 0.50 -26.45 9.62
CA VAL A 133 -0.65 -26.75 10.49
C VAL A 133 -0.16 -27.55 11.68
N ALA A 134 -0.57 -27.15 12.89
CA ALA A 134 -0.39 -27.94 14.10
C ALA A 134 -1.70 -27.93 14.91
N GLY A 135 -2.31 -29.12 15.05
CA GLY A 135 -3.61 -29.27 15.68
C GLY A 135 -4.71 -28.52 14.93
N ASP A 136 -5.42 -27.63 15.63
CA ASP A 136 -6.49 -26.76 15.12
C ASP A 136 -5.97 -25.36 14.70
N THR A 137 -4.65 -25.19 14.60
CA THR A 137 -4.03 -23.91 14.31
C THR A 137 -3.23 -23.99 13.02
N THR A 138 -3.54 -23.08 12.09
CA THR A 138 -2.75 -22.83 10.89
C THR A 138 -1.79 -21.66 11.14
N PHE A 139 -0.52 -21.86 10.80
CA PHE A 139 0.54 -20.87 10.86
C PHE A 139 0.90 -20.45 9.44
N ILE A 140 0.82 -19.14 9.18
CA ILE A 140 1.16 -18.55 7.89
C ILE A 140 2.42 -17.74 8.10
N HIS A 141 3.50 -18.19 7.48
CA HIS A 141 4.80 -17.54 7.56
C HIS A 141 4.91 -16.50 6.46
N LEU A 142 5.09 -15.24 6.86
CA LEU A 142 5.19 -14.09 5.98
C LEU A 142 6.58 -13.47 6.10
N SER A 143 7.04 -12.89 5.01
CA SER A 143 8.21 -12.00 5.03
C SER A 143 7.97 -10.72 4.24
N ASN A 144 8.64 -9.64 4.66
CA ASN A 144 8.86 -8.48 3.83
C ASN A 144 10.32 -8.48 3.36
N ARG A 145 10.56 -8.81 2.10
CA ARG A 145 11.89 -8.96 1.51
C ARG A 145 12.41 -7.63 0.95
N GLY A 146 11.53 -6.64 0.84
CA GLY A 146 11.84 -5.27 0.47
C GLY A 146 12.16 -4.38 1.67
N GLU A 147 12.48 -3.12 1.38
CA GLU A 147 12.76 -2.10 2.40
C GLU A 147 11.51 -1.33 2.82
N MET A 148 10.51 -1.21 1.93
CA MET A 148 9.25 -0.52 2.23
C MET A 148 8.39 -1.42 3.11
N LEU A 149 7.84 -0.87 4.19
CA LEU A 149 6.95 -1.57 5.09
C LEU A 149 5.53 -1.07 4.86
N LEU A 150 4.60 -1.99 4.67
CA LEU A 150 3.17 -1.70 4.62
C LEU A 150 2.38 -2.69 5.50
N PRO A 151 1.18 -2.30 5.98
CA PRO A 151 0.24 -3.24 6.58
C PRO A 151 -0.07 -4.39 5.63
N VAL A 152 -0.47 -5.55 6.18
CA VAL A 152 -0.79 -6.74 5.38
C VAL A 152 -2.27 -7.06 5.49
N THR A 153 -2.95 -7.14 4.35
CA THR A 153 -4.27 -7.79 4.25
C THR A 153 -4.07 -9.18 3.67
N LEU A 154 -4.49 -10.21 4.42
CA LEU A 154 -4.50 -11.60 3.98
C LEU A 154 -5.91 -12.03 3.58
N GLU A 155 -6.03 -12.73 2.46
CA GLU A 155 -7.19 -13.57 2.14
C GLU A 155 -6.82 -15.04 2.32
N LEU A 156 -7.60 -15.73 3.14
CA LEU A 156 -7.55 -17.18 3.34
C LEU A 156 -8.67 -17.83 2.54
N ARG A 157 -8.35 -18.91 1.82
CA ARG A 157 -9.30 -19.75 1.12
C ARG A 157 -9.32 -21.11 1.77
N TYR A 158 -10.52 -21.59 2.11
CA TYR A 158 -10.74 -22.87 2.77
C TYR A 158 -11.22 -23.93 1.78
N ALA A 159 -10.97 -25.21 2.11
CA ALA A 159 -11.39 -26.35 1.29
C ALA A 159 -12.92 -26.46 1.12
N ASP A 160 -13.70 -25.88 2.04
CA ASP A 160 -15.16 -25.81 1.97
C ASP A 160 -15.67 -24.69 1.02
N GLY A 161 -14.75 -23.99 0.36
CA GLY A 161 -15.05 -22.88 -0.56
C GLY A 161 -15.26 -21.54 0.12
N THR A 162 -15.25 -21.46 1.46
CA THR A 162 -15.37 -20.19 2.17
C THR A 162 -14.05 -19.41 2.17
N THR A 163 -14.14 -18.09 2.35
CA THR A 163 -12.98 -17.19 2.44
C THR A 163 -13.03 -16.36 3.71
N GLU A 164 -11.85 -15.97 4.22
CA GLU A 164 -11.72 -15.08 5.36
C GLU A 164 -10.62 -14.05 5.09
N THR A 165 -10.91 -12.79 5.39
CA THR A 165 -9.93 -11.70 5.29
C THR A 165 -9.41 -11.34 6.67
N ARG A 166 -8.10 -11.10 6.79
CA ARG A 166 -7.46 -10.63 8.01
C ARG A 166 -6.52 -9.48 7.73
N ASP A 167 -6.69 -8.40 8.47
CA ASP A 167 -5.81 -7.24 8.41
C ASP A 167 -4.80 -7.27 9.56
N TYR A 168 -3.53 -7.06 9.22
CA TYR A 168 -2.42 -6.95 10.14
C TYR A 168 -1.83 -5.55 10.01
N PRO A 169 -1.71 -4.81 11.11
CA PRO A 169 -1.25 -3.44 11.07
C PRO A 169 0.27 -3.41 10.90
N ILE A 170 0.82 -2.25 10.55
CA ILE A 170 2.26 -2.08 10.22
C ILE A 170 3.19 -2.56 11.35
N GLU A 171 2.76 -2.45 12.60
CA GLU A 171 3.50 -2.80 13.81
C GLU A 171 3.83 -4.31 13.88
N MET A 172 3.21 -5.15 13.06
CA MET A 172 3.58 -6.56 12.89
C MET A 172 5.06 -6.74 12.52
N TRP A 173 5.67 -5.73 11.90
CA TRP A 173 7.06 -5.74 11.45
C TRP A 173 8.06 -5.19 12.48
N ASN A 174 7.62 -4.80 13.68
CA ASN A 174 8.50 -4.19 14.70
C ASN A 174 9.64 -5.11 15.16
N LEU A 175 9.47 -6.44 15.04
CA LEU A 175 10.48 -7.43 15.42
C LEU A 175 11.35 -7.88 14.22
N GLY A 176 11.19 -7.26 13.06
CA GLY A 176 11.94 -7.54 11.84
C GLY A 176 11.04 -7.92 10.66
N SER A 177 11.69 -8.33 9.57
CA SER A 177 11.06 -8.60 8.28
C SER A 177 10.29 -9.92 8.19
N ARG A 178 10.05 -10.62 9.30
CA ARG A 178 9.35 -11.90 9.33
C ARG A 178 8.23 -11.87 10.34
N PHE A 179 7.08 -12.41 9.95
CA PHE A 179 5.92 -12.51 10.82
C PHE A 179 5.25 -13.88 10.65
N THR A 180 4.67 -14.40 11.72
CA THR A 180 3.87 -15.63 11.66
C THR A 180 2.45 -15.34 12.12
N ALA A 181 1.52 -15.31 11.17
CA ALA A 181 0.09 -15.19 11.45
C ALA A 181 -0.45 -16.52 11.97
N ARG A 182 -1.18 -16.46 13.09
CA ARG A 182 -1.82 -17.62 13.73
C ARG A 182 -3.32 -17.59 13.50
N VAL A 183 -3.84 -18.63 12.87
CA VAL A 183 -5.26 -18.77 12.51
C VAL A 183 -5.79 -20.02 13.19
N ARG A 184 -6.59 -19.85 14.26
CA ARG A 184 -7.31 -20.97 14.88
C ARG A 184 -8.52 -21.32 14.01
N THR A 185 -8.47 -22.47 13.37
CA THR A 185 -9.51 -22.95 12.47
C THR A 185 -9.41 -24.47 12.29
N ALA A 186 -10.55 -25.15 12.35
CA ALA A 186 -10.65 -26.56 11.97
C ALA A 186 -10.73 -26.74 10.43
N LYS A 187 -10.94 -25.65 9.68
CA LYS A 187 -11.05 -25.70 8.22
C LYS A 187 -9.67 -25.81 7.60
N ALA A 188 -9.52 -26.72 6.63
CA ALA A 188 -8.29 -26.84 5.87
C ALA A 188 -8.09 -25.58 4.98
N VAL A 189 -7.00 -24.84 5.20
CA VAL A 189 -6.58 -23.74 4.33
C VAL A 189 -5.95 -24.31 3.06
N VAL A 190 -6.48 -23.91 1.90
CA VAL A 190 -6.02 -24.34 0.57
C VAL A 190 -5.41 -23.21 -0.25
N GLY A 191 -5.58 -21.96 0.20
CA GLY A 191 -4.96 -20.81 -0.43
C GLY A 191 -4.77 -19.65 0.54
N VAL A 192 -3.69 -18.90 0.35
CA VAL A 192 -3.39 -17.66 1.05
C VAL A 192 -2.89 -16.64 0.04
N VAL A 193 -3.41 -15.42 0.11
CA VAL A 193 -2.98 -14.30 -0.73
C VAL A 193 -2.78 -13.05 0.12
N VAL A 194 -1.60 -12.43 -0.01
CA VAL A 194 -1.31 -11.09 0.49
C VAL A 194 -1.81 -10.05 -0.51
N ASP A 195 -2.43 -8.99 0.00
CA ASP A 195 -2.98 -7.88 -0.81
C ASP A 195 -3.90 -8.39 -1.95
N PRO A 196 -5.01 -9.09 -1.59
CA PRO A 196 -5.91 -9.71 -2.56
C PRO A 196 -6.54 -8.69 -3.53
N GLN A 197 -6.75 -7.46 -3.05
CA GLN A 197 -7.33 -6.37 -3.84
C GLN A 197 -6.31 -5.68 -4.75
N ARG A 198 -5.02 -6.02 -4.62
CA ARG A 198 -3.91 -5.44 -5.39
C ARG A 198 -3.85 -3.93 -5.25
N VAL A 199 -3.70 -3.44 -4.03
CA VAL A 199 -3.60 -2.00 -3.71
C VAL A 199 -2.14 -1.54 -3.71
N TYR A 200 -1.18 -2.45 -3.49
CA TYR A 200 0.23 -2.08 -3.28
C TYR A 200 1.11 -2.18 -4.53
N PRO A 201 2.18 -1.37 -4.65
CA PRO A 201 3.21 -1.56 -5.68
C PRO A 201 4.22 -2.64 -5.27
N ASP A 202 3.74 -3.83 -4.93
CA ASP A 202 4.59 -4.97 -4.65
C ASP A 202 5.35 -5.38 -5.92
N VAL A 203 6.67 -5.48 -5.82
CA VAL A 203 7.54 -5.73 -6.97
C VAL A 203 7.58 -7.20 -7.39
N GLU A 204 7.20 -8.14 -6.53
CA GLU A 204 7.21 -9.58 -6.80
C GLU A 204 5.92 -10.28 -6.38
N ARG A 205 4.81 -9.86 -6.99
CA ARG A 205 3.47 -10.44 -6.75
C ARG A 205 3.36 -11.96 -6.95
N GLY A 206 4.33 -12.60 -7.61
CA GLY A 206 4.37 -14.05 -7.74
C GLY A 206 4.49 -14.76 -6.39
N ASN A 207 5.16 -14.13 -5.42
CA ASN A 207 5.45 -14.70 -4.10
C ASN A 207 4.40 -14.31 -3.02
N ASN A 208 3.47 -13.40 -3.33
CA ASN A 208 2.39 -12.96 -2.44
C ASN A 208 1.32 -14.05 -2.20
N ARG A 209 1.49 -15.25 -2.75
CA ARG A 209 0.49 -16.31 -2.72
C ARG A 209 1.08 -17.66 -2.39
N TRP A 210 0.31 -18.42 -1.65
CA TRP A 210 0.51 -19.84 -1.41
C TRP A 210 -0.77 -20.58 -1.78
N ALA A 211 -0.64 -21.75 -2.40
CA ALA A 211 -1.75 -22.64 -2.71
C ALA A 211 -1.31 -24.08 -2.49
N LYS A 212 -2.26 -24.92 -2.05
CA LYS A 212 -2.05 -26.35 -1.83
C LYS A 212 -2.53 -27.19 -3.02
#